data_AF-A0A1G6A1W8-F1
#
_entry.id   AF-A0A1G6A1W8-F1
#
_cell.length_a   1.000
_cell.length_b   1.000
_cell.length_c   1.000
_cell.angle_alpha   90.00
_cell.angle_beta   90.00
_cell.angle_gamma   90.00
#
_symmetry.space_group_name_H-M   'P 1'
#
loop_
_entity.id
_entity.type
_entity.pdbx_description
1 polymer ?
#
loop_
_entity_poly.entity_id
_entity_poly.type
_entity_poly.pdbx_seq_one_letter_code
_entity_poly.pdbx_strand_id
1 'polypeptide(L)'
;MDGSSNALTGAKFRLYDAASNGNEIKVVKNADGTYRVAEAGETGVDIDAGTAVVKGLKGLETYHLEETKAPDGYNILTARQAVKLVDANDATKAADATVTVKNNKGTALPSTGSFGTTMFYLAGSVLLVGALVYMISKRRMNNI
;
A
#
# COMPACT_ATOMS: atom_id res chain seq x y z
N MET A 1 24.27 21.29 -12.14
CA MET A 1 24.04 20.25 -11.11
C MET A 1 23.17 19.20 -11.77
N ASP A 2 23.76 18.11 -12.22
CA ASP A 2 23.12 17.15 -13.12
C ASP A 2 22.18 16.22 -12.33
N GLY A 3 20.88 16.39 -12.54
CA GLY A 3 19.78 15.76 -11.80
C GLY A 3 19.52 14.32 -12.22
N SER A 4 20.56 13.48 -12.22
CA SER A 4 20.43 12.03 -12.41
C SER A 4 19.92 11.36 -11.13
N SER A 5 18.72 11.76 -10.68
CA SER A 5 17.91 10.89 -9.84
C SER A 5 17.44 9.76 -10.76
N ASN A 6 18.10 8.60 -10.74
CA ASN A 6 17.67 7.43 -11.49
C ASN A 6 16.25 7.05 -11.06
N ALA A 7 15.24 7.64 -11.70
CA ALA A 7 13.85 7.28 -11.50
C ALA A 7 13.73 5.80 -11.86
N LEU A 8 13.40 4.98 -10.88
CA LEU A 8 13.22 3.56 -11.09
C LEU A 8 11.89 3.36 -11.80
N THR A 9 11.97 3.14 -13.11
CA THR A 9 10.81 2.86 -13.94
C THR A 9 10.33 1.42 -13.70
N GLY A 10 9.06 1.16 -13.98
CA GLY A 10 8.49 -0.18 -13.91
C GLY A 10 7.90 -0.60 -12.56
N ALA A 11 8.13 0.19 -11.49
CA ALA A 11 7.36 0.04 -10.27
C ALA A 11 5.90 0.48 -10.44
N LYS A 12 5.03 -0.08 -9.62
CA LYS A 12 3.60 0.22 -9.61
C LYS A 12 3.11 0.45 -8.19
N PHE A 13 2.18 1.38 -8.04
CA PHE A 13 1.67 1.79 -6.74
C PHE A 13 0.13 1.84 -6.68
N ARG A 14 -0.40 1.61 -5.49
CA ARG A 14 -1.79 1.93 -5.14
C ARG A 14 -1.83 2.95 -4.02
N LEU A 15 -2.89 3.75 -4.01
CA LEU A 15 -3.05 4.86 -3.07
C LEU A 15 -4.02 4.47 -1.95
N TYR A 16 -3.70 4.86 -0.72
CA TYR A 16 -4.46 4.58 0.48
C TYR A 16 -4.59 5.81 1.39
N ASP A 17 -5.65 5.82 2.20
CA ASP A 17 -5.92 6.87 3.19
C ASP A 17 -5.16 6.69 4.53
N ALA A 18 -4.56 5.52 4.77
CA ALA A 18 -3.82 5.24 6.00
C ALA A 18 -2.63 4.28 5.79
N ALA A 19 -1.66 4.35 6.70
CA ALA A 19 -0.43 3.56 6.66
C ALA A 19 -0.67 2.05 6.73
N SER A 20 -1.70 1.62 7.47
CA SER A 20 -2.09 0.22 7.66
C SER A 20 -3.61 0.12 7.76
N ASN A 21 -4.22 -0.94 7.21
CA ASN A 21 -5.68 -1.18 7.22
C ASN A 21 -6.54 -0.03 6.66
N GLY A 22 -5.94 0.91 5.93
CA GLY A 22 -6.65 2.00 5.25
C GLY A 22 -7.41 1.54 4.02
N ASN A 23 -8.37 2.35 3.57
CA ASN A 23 -9.13 2.11 2.36
C ASN A 23 -8.31 2.48 1.13
N GLU A 24 -8.45 1.68 0.07
CA GLU A 24 -7.85 2.00 -1.23
C GLU A 24 -8.60 3.18 -1.86
N ILE A 25 -7.84 4.21 -2.22
CA ILE A 25 -8.31 5.32 -3.05
C ILE A 25 -8.04 4.94 -4.50
N LYS A 26 -9.04 4.32 -5.12
CA LYS A 26 -8.96 3.94 -6.52
C LYS A 26 -8.72 5.17 -7.38
N VAL A 27 -7.84 5.04 -8.36
CA VAL A 27 -7.58 6.07 -9.35
C VAL A 27 -7.78 5.53 -10.75
N VAL A 28 -8.10 6.41 -11.68
CA VAL A 28 -8.11 6.13 -13.12
C VAL A 28 -7.12 7.03 -13.83
N LYS A 29 -6.56 6.54 -14.94
CA LYS A 29 -5.59 7.29 -15.75
C LYS A 29 -6.32 8.04 -16.86
N ASN A 30 -6.11 9.34 -16.93
CA ASN A 30 -6.64 10.20 -17.97
C ASN A 30 -5.77 10.11 -19.24
N ALA A 31 -6.31 10.58 -20.37
CA ALA A 31 -5.60 10.61 -21.64
C ALA A 31 -4.34 11.50 -21.63
N ASP A 32 -4.28 12.50 -20.75
CA ASP A 32 -3.11 13.38 -20.55
C ASP A 32 -1.99 12.73 -19.73
N GLY A 33 -2.17 11.48 -19.29
CA GLY A 33 -1.21 10.75 -18.47
C GLY A 33 -1.31 11.05 -16.96
N THR A 34 -2.16 11.99 -16.54
CA THR A 34 -2.46 12.24 -15.12
C THR A 34 -3.46 11.24 -14.58
N TYR A 35 -3.50 11.09 -13.26
CA TYR A 35 -4.47 10.26 -12.56
C TYR A 35 -5.51 11.13 -11.88
N ARG A 36 -6.72 10.59 -11.71
CA ARG A 36 -7.75 11.18 -10.84
C ARG A 36 -8.37 10.10 -9.96
N VAL A 37 -8.93 10.49 -8.83
CA VAL A 37 -9.77 9.59 -8.03
C VAL A 37 -10.92 9.04 -8.90
N ALA A 38 -11.14 7.74 -8.80
CA ALA A 38 -12.16 7.02 -9.54
C ALA A 38 -13.57 7.40 -9.05
N GLU A 39 -14.50 7.51 -9.98
CA GLU A 39 -15.93 7.69 -9.69
C GLU A 39 -16.61 6.35 -9.39
N ALA A 40 -17.85 6.42 -8.88
CA ALA A 40 -18.62 5.23 -8.58
C ALA A 40 -18.85 4.39 -9.85
N GLY A 41 -18.44 3.12 -9.81
CA GLY A 41 -18.56 2.19 -10.94
C GLY A 41 -17.32 2.10 -11.83
N GLU A 42 -16.31 2.97 -11.64
CA GLU A 42 -15.04 2.87 -12.35
C GLU A 42 -14.10 1.83 -11.70
N THR A 43 -13.33 1.14 -12.54
CA THR A 43 -12.29 0.21 -12.11
C THR A 43 -10.98 0.96 -11.90
N GLY A 44 -10.41 0.84 -10.70
CA GLY A 44 -9.13 1.45 -10.36
C GLY A 44 -7.96 0.80 -11.12
N VAL A 45 -6.94 1.61 -11.41
CA VAL A 45 -5.68 1.18 -12.03
C VAL A 45 -4.50 1.47 -11.10
N ASP A 46 -3.41 0.74 -11.29
CA ASP A 46 -2.15 1.05 -10.60
C ASP A 46 -1.52 2.33 -11.17
N ILE A 47 -0.82 3.07 -10.30
CA ILE A 47 -0.04 4.25 -10.64
C ILE A 47 1.37 3.80 -11.07
N ASP A 48 1.76 4.16 -12.29
CA ASP A 48 3.11 3.91 -12.78
C ASP A 48 4.16 4.77 -12.04
N ALA A 49 5.30 4.17 -11.70
CA ALA A 49 6.43 4.87 -11.10
C ALA A 49 7.10 5.88 -12.05
N GLY A 50 7.72 6.91 -11.46
CA GLY A 50 8.28 8.05 -12.16
C GLY A 50 7.63 9.34 -11.66
N THR A 51 7.25 10.22 -12.57
CA THR A 51 6.44 11.41 -12.24
C THR A 51 4.97 11.09 -12.45
N ALA A 52 4.19 11.06 -11.37
CA ALA A 52 2.74 10.87 -11.42
C ALA A 52 2.04 12.04 -10.72
N VAL A 53 0.96 12.54 -11.34
CA VAL A 53 0.10 13.58 -10.80
C VAL A 53 -1.27 12.98 -10.53
N VAL A 54 -1.73 13.00 -9.28
CA VAL A 54 -3.05 12.50 -8.88
C VAL A 54 -3.94 13.68 -8.48
N LYS A 55 -5.11 13.80 -9.12
CA LYS A 55 -6.09 14.87 -8.89
C LYS A 55 -7.31 14.34 -8.12
N GLY A 56 -8.02 15.23 -7.44
CA GLY A 56 -9.30 14.93 -6.78
C GLY A 56 -9.17 14.26 -5.40
N LEU A 57 -8.01 14.34 -4.76
CA LEU A 57 -7.83 13.92 -3.37
C LEU A 57 -8.54 14.88 -2.41
N LYS A 58 -9.06 14.36 -1.30
CA LYS A 58 -9.87 15.12 -0.34
C LYS A 58 -9.00 15.73 0.76
N GLY A 59 -8.90 17.05 0.80
CA GLY A 59 -8.19 17.77 1.88
C GLY A 59 -6.67 17.65 1.81
N LEU A 60 -5.99 18.37 2.71
CA LEU A 60 -4.53 18.42 2.82
C LEU A 60 -4.02 17.38 3.83
N GLU A 61 -4.39 16.12 3.58
CA GLU A 61 -4.09 15.01 4.46
C GLU A 61 -2.79 14.28 4.09
N THR A 62 -2.39 13.33 4.94
CA THR A 62 -1.33 12.38 4.62
C THR A 62 -1.94 11.15 3.96
N TYR A 63 -1.48 10.85 2.76
CA TYR A 63 -1.83 9.67 1.98
C TYR A 63 -0.70 8.66 2.00
N HIS A 64 -0.97 7.45 1.50
CA HIS A 64 -0.02 6.35 1.57
C HIS A 64 0.05 5.58 0.25
N LEU A 65 1.26 5.44 -0.29
CA LEU A 65 1.53 4.64 -1.49
C LEU A 65 1.98 3.23 -1.09
N GLU A 66 1.23 2.23 -1.51
CA GLU A 66 1.62 0.82 -1.43
C GLU A 66 2.28 0.41 -2.75
N GLU A 67 3.50 -0.11 -2.68
CA GLU A 67 4.17 -0.65 -3.88
C GLU A 67 3.58 -2.04 -4.18
N THR A 68 2.91 -2.19 -5.32
CA THR A 68 2.32 -3.46 -5.78
C THR A 68 3.25 -4.23 -6.70
N LYS A 69 4.21 -3.53 -7.32
CA LYS A 69 5.27 -4.12 -8.13
C LYS A 69 6.56 -3.32 -7.92
N ALA A 70 7.63 -4.01 -7.55
CA ALA A 70 8.97 -3.42 -7.49
C ALA A 70 9.58 -3.23 -8.89
N PRO A 71 10.53 -2.29 -9.06
CA PRO A 71 11.34 -2.22 -10.27
C PRO A 71 12.19 -3.50 -10.44
N ASP A 72 12.63 -3.77 -11.67
CA ASP A 72 13.44 -4.95 -11.96
C ASP A 72 14.77 -4.92 -11.18
N GLY A 73 15.05 -6.00 -10.44
CA GLY A 73 16.26 -6.11 -9.59
C GLY A 73 16.16 -5.44 -8.20
N TYR A 74 14.96 -5.03 -7.79
CA TYR A 74 14.68 -4.42 -6.48
C TYR A 74 13.70 -5.26 -5.66
N ASN A 75 13.72 -5.06 -4.35
CA ASN A 75 12.77 -5.69 -3.45
C ASN A 75 11.46 -4.90 -3.41
N ILE A 76 10.33 -5.57 -3.17
CA ILE A 76 9.06 -4.87 -2.92
C ILE A 76 9.06 -4.25 -1.51
N LEU A 77 8.58 -3.02 -1.39
CA LEU A 77 8.41 -2.36 -0.10
C LEU A 77 7.34 -3.08 0.73
N THR A 78 7.67 -3.39 1.98
CA THR A 78 6.76 -4.08 2.92
C THR A 78 5.83 -3.13 3.68
N ALA A 79 6.06 -1.82 3.56
CA ALA A 79 5.30 -0.78 4.24
C ALA A 79 4.94 0.34 3.27
N ARG A 80 3.75 0.92 3.46
CA ARG A 80 3.27 2.04 2.65
C ARG A 80 4.09 3.30 2.93
N GLN A 81 4.35 4.07 1.88
CA GLN A 81 5.12 5.31 1.95
C GLN A 81 4.19 6.51 2.12
N ALA A 82 4.43 7.33 3.13
CA ALA A 82 3.60 8.49 3.42
C ALA A 82 3.85 9.62 2.41
N VAL A 83 2.75 10.25 1.97
CA VAL A 83 2.67 11.35 1.02
C VAL A 83 1.85 12.45 1.68
N LYS A 84 2.52 13.49 2.19
CA LYS A 84 1.82 14.63 2.77
C LYS A 84 1.50 15.66 1.69
N LEU A 85 0.22 15.95 1.48
CA LEU A 85 -0.17 17.05 0.59
C LEU A 85 0.10 18.39 1.30
N VAL A 86 0.56 19.36 0.51
CA VAL A 86 0.80 20.74 0.95
C VAL A 86 -0.13 21.66 0.16
N ASP A 87 -0.53 22.78 0.76
CA ASP A 87 -1.35 23.77 0.08
C ASP A 87 -0.55 24.41 -1.06
N ALA A 88 -1.08 24.33 -2.28
CA ALA A 88 -0.47 24.93 -3.45
C ALA A 88 -0.41 26.48 -3.38
N ASN A 89 -1.21 27.10 -2.51
CA ASN A 89 -1.24 28.55 -2.32
C ASN A 89 -0.25 29.04 -1.24
N ASP A 90 0.35 28.14 -0.47
CA ASP A 90 1.41 28.49 0.48
C ASP A 90 2.74 28.56 -0.29
N ALA A 91 3.09 29.75 -0.80
CA ALA A 91 4.30 29.98 -1.59
C ALA A 91 5.62 29.62 -0.85
N THR A 92 5.57 29.39 0.47
CA THR A 92 6.72 28.89 1.25
C THR A 92 6.85 27.36 1.27
N LYS A 93 5.83 26.65 0.77
CA LYS A 93 5.72 25.18 0.75
C LYS A 93 5.25 24.61 -0.60
N ALA A 94 4.88 25.46 -1.56
CA ALA A 94 4.45 25.14 -2.91
C ALA A 94 5.59 24.65 -3.83
N ALA A 95 6.51 23.86 -3.29
CA ALA A 95 7.17 22.87 -4.13
C ALA A 95 6.11 21.79 -4.36
N ASP A 96 5.83 21.44 -5.63
CA ASP A 96 5.05 20.25 -5.99
C ASP A 96 5.38 19.14 -4.97
N ALA A 97 4.38 18.46 -4.42
CA ALA A 97 4.59 17.40 -3.43
C ALA A 97 5.37 16.23 -4.07
N THR A 98 6.66 16.42 -4.31
CA THR A 98 7.57 15.50 -4.96
C THR A 98 7.95 14.47 -3.93
N VAL A 99 7.19 13.40 -3.86
CA VAL A 99 7.54 12.28 -3.00
C VAL A 99 8.56 11.41 -3.71
N THR A 100 9.75 11.34 -3.13
CA THR A 100 10.78 10.40 -3.57
C THR A 100 10.60 9.09 -2.80
N VAL A 101 10.04 8.08 -3.44
CA VAL A 101 10.01 6.72 -2.90
C VAL A 101 11.36 6.05 -3.18
N LYS A 102 12.10 5.72 -2.11
CA LYS A 102 13.39 5.01 -2.22
C LYS A 102 13.15 3.51 -2.15
N ASN A 103 13.60 2.78 -3.17
CA ASN A 103 13.59 1.32 -3.19
C ASN A 103 15.01 0.76 -3.00
N ASN A 104 15.14 -0.33 -2.25
CA ASN A 104 16.42 -0.99 -1.95
C ASN A 104 16.68 -2.14 -2.93
N LYS A 105 17.86 -2.13 -3.55
CA LYS A 105 18.34 -3.30 -4.31
C LYS A 105 18.59 -4.46 -3.36
N GLY A 106 18.25 -5.68 -3.77
CA GLY A 106 18.61 -6.86 -3.02
C GLY A 106 18.37 -8.14 -3.79
N THR A 107 19.17 -9.17 -3.50
CA THR A 107 18.89 -10.55 -3.89
C THR A 107 17.70 -11.01 -3.07
N ALA A 108 16.58 -11.29 -3.73
CA ALA A 108 15.34 -11.74 -3.10
C ALA A 108 15.62 -12.89 -2.12
N LEU A 109 15.60 -12.61 -0.81
CA LEU A 109 15.18 -13.65 0.12
C LEU A 109 13.65 -13.72 -0.03
N PRO A 110 13.07 -14.91 -0.21
CA PRO A 110 11.62 -15.06 -0.26
C PRO A 110 11.05 -14.49 1.05
N SER A 111 10.44 -13.32 0.97
CA SER A 111 9.73 -12.71 2.07
C SER A 111 8.43 -13.49 2.24
N THR A 112 8.47 -14.57 3.02
CA THR A 112 7.26 -15.27 3.44
C THR A 112 6.61 -14.46 4.55
N GLY A 113 5.87 -13.42 4.18
CA GLY A 113 5.14 -12.62 5.16
C GLY A 113 4.44 -11.37 4.60
N SER A 114 3.84 -11.45 3.41
CA SER A 114 2.87 -10.43 2.97
C SER A 114 1.57 -10.55 3.80
N PHE A 115 0.82 -9.46 3.93
CA PHE A 115 -0.46 -9.27 4.67
C PHE A 115 -1.42 -10.48 4.65
N GLY A 116 -1.36 -11.35 3.63
CA GLY A 116 -2.14 -12.59 3.54
C GLY A 116 -1.90 -13.61 4.66
N THR A 117 -0.68 -13.76 5.21
CA THR A 117 -0.42 -14.77 6.26
C THR A 117 -1.01 -14.40 7.62
N THR A 118 -1.16 -13.11 7.93
CA THR A 118 -1.80 -12.66 9.17
C THR A 118 -3.25 -13.14 9.28
N MET A 119 -4.01 -13.11 8.17
CA MET A 119 -5.39 -13.61 8.14
C MET A 119 -5.44 -15.12 8.42
N PHE A 120 -4.50 -15.89 7.87
CA PHE A 120 -4.39 -17.33 8.13
C PHE A 120 -4.02 -17.63 9.59
N TYR A 121 -3.13 -16.85 10.21
CA TYR A 121 -2.83 -17.00 11.64
C TYR A 121 -4.02 -16.64 12.53
N LEU A 122 -4.79 -15.62 12.17
CA LEU A 122 -5.97 -15.22 12.92
C LEU A 122 -7.08 -16.28 12.83
N ALA A 123 -7.37 -16.77 11.63
CA ALA A 123 -8.36 -17.83 11.43
C ALA A 123 -7.91 -19.16 12.06
N GLY A 124 -6.64 -19.53 11.89
CA GLY A 124 -6.07 -20.75 12.46
C GLY A 124 -6.03 -20.73 13.99
N SER A 125 -5.71 -19.59 14.61
CA SER A 125 -5.70 -19.46 16.08
C SER A 125 -7.10 -19.57 16.69
N VAL A 126 -8.12 -19.00 16.06
CA VAL A 126 -9.52 -19.16 16.50
C VAL A 126 -9.97 -20.62 16.42
N LEU A 127 -9.63 -21.32 15.33
CA LEU A 127 -9.90 -22.76 15.18
C LEU A 127 -9.21 -23.60 16.26
N LEU A 128 -7.93 -23.32 16.57
CA LEU A 128 -7.17 -24.04 17.59
C LEU A 128 -7.74 -23.83 18.99
N VAL A 129 -8.15 -22.61 19.33
CA VAL A 129 -8.80 -22.30 20.63
C VAL A 129 -10.15 -23.02 20.72
N GLY A 130 -10.95 -23.01 19.64
CA GLY A 130 -12.22 -23.74 19.59
C GLY A 130 -12.06 -25.25 19.80
N ALA A 131 -11.07 -25.86 19.14
CA ALA A 131 -10.75 -27.28 19.31
C ALA A 131 -10.29 -27.61 20.73
N LEU A 132 -9.50 -26.74 21.37
CA LEU A 132 -9.04 -26.92 22.74
C LEU A 132 -10.21 -26.90 23.74
N VAL A 133 -11.12 -25.95 23.60
CA VAL A 133 -12.32 -25.84 24.45
C VAL A 133 -13.22 -27.07 24.27
N TYR A 134 -13.46 -27.49 23.03
CA TYR A 134 -14.24 -28.70 22.73
C TYR A 134 -13.61 -29.95 23.37
N MET A 135 -12.29 -30.11 23.27
CA MET A 135 -11.58 -31.26 23.83
C MET A 135 -11.68 -31.30 25.37
N ILE A 136 -11.57 -30.15 26.04
CA ILE A 136 -11.74 -30.05 27.50
C ILE A 136 -13.19 -30.38 27.90
N SER A 137 -14.17 -29.84 27.17
CA SER A 137 -15.60 -30.13 27.39
C SER A 137 -15.90 -31.63 27.24
N LYS A 138 -15.42 -32.25 26.16
CA LYS A 138 -15.61 -33.69 25.90
C LYS A 138 -14.95 -34.57 26.96
N ARG A 139 -13.76 -34.20 27.45
CA ARG A 139 -13.07 -34.93 28.52
C ARG A 139 -13.83 -34.87 29.86
N ARG A 140 -14.51 -33.76 30.15
CA ARG A 140 -15.37 -33.65 31.34
C ARG A 140 -16.64 -34.49 31.24
N MET A 141 -17.24 -34.59 30.06
CA MET A 141 -18.43 -35.41 29.83
C MET A 141 -18.16 -36.92 29.85
N ASN A 142 -16.95 -37.35 29.51
CA ASN A 142 -16.58 -38.78 29.57
C ASN A 142 -16.11 -39.23 30.97
N ASN A 143 -16.08 -38.33 31.95
CA ASN A 143 -15.70 -38.60 33.33
C ASN A 143 -16.89 -38.46 34.32
N ILE A 144 -18.13 -38.56 33.81
CA ILE A 144 -19.36 -38.69 34.61
C ILE A 144 -19.99 -40.05 34.31
#